data_AF-A0A6B0VRT6-F1
#
_entry.id   AF-A0A6B0VRT6-F1
#
_cell.length_a   1.000
_cell.length_b   1.000
_cell.length_c   1.000
_cell.angle_alpha   90.00
_cell.angle_beta   90.00
_cell.angle_gamma   90.00
#
_symmetry.space_group_name_H-M   'P 1'
#
loop_
_entity.id
_entity.type
_entity.pdbx_description
1 polymer ?
#
loop_
_entity_poly.entity_id
_entity_poly.type
_entity_poly.pdbx_seq_one_letter_code
_entity_poly.pdbx_strand_id
1 'polypeptide(L)' 'MHLEQSVTAAGFWLGTLLPVAYFPVFLLGIDSAGMLSIFLGLLAIHVLALVIGHDYSGSRTR' A
#
# COMPACT_ATOMS: atom_id res chain seq x y z
N MET A 1 -2.76 22.02 3.94
CA MET A 1 -4.01 21.92 3.17
C MET A 1 -3.84 21.10 1.89
N HIS A 2 -3.01 21.49 0.91
CA HIS A 2 -2.81 20.66 -0.30
C HIS A 2 -1.91 19.43 -0.09
N LEU A 3 -0.85 19.56 0.73
CA LEU A 3 0.08 18.45 0.98
C LEU A 3 -0.59 17.25 1.65
N GLU A 4 -1.46 17.50 2.63
CA GLU A 4 -2.23 16.44 3.31
C GLU A 4 -3.19 15.72 2.34
N GLN A 5 -3.82 16.45 1.41
CA GLN A 5 -4.63 15.84 0.36
C GLN A 5 -3.79 15.00 -0.60
N SER A 6 -2.61 15.47 -0.99
CA SER A 6 -1.70 14.70 -1.84
C SER A 6 -1.20 13.44 -1.13
N VAL A 7 -0.90 13.52 0.18
CA VAL A 7 -0.42 12.39 0.98
C VAL A 7 -1.52 11.34 1.18
N THR A 8 -2.75 11.75 1.51
CA THR A 8 -3.88 10.83 1.63
C THR A 8 -4.25 10.22 0.26
N ALA A 9 -4.20 10.99 -0.83
CA ALA A 9 -4.37 10.46 -2.18
C ALA A 9 -3.31 9.41 -2.54
N ALA A 10 -2.04 9.71 -2.27
CA ALA A 10 -0.95 8.76 -2.51
C ALA A 10 -1.13 7.48 -1.67
N GLY A 11 -1.46 7.62 -0.38
CA GLY A 11 -1.75 6.48 0.50
C GLY A 11 -2.89 5.62 -0.02
N PHE A 12 -3.98 6.23 -0.48
CA PHE A 12 -5.13 5.52 -1.04
C PHE A 12 -4.79 4.74 -2.30
N TRP A 13 -4.12 5.39 -3.27
CA TRP A 13 -3.73 4.74 -4.52
C TRP A 13 -2.68 3.65 -4.31
N LEU A 14 -1.70 3.88 -3.42
CA LEU A 14 -0.75 2.86 -3.03
C LEU A 14 -1.48 1.68 -2.36
N GLY A 15 -2.34 1.90 -1.37
CA GLY A 15 -3.10 0.84 -0.74
C GLY A 15 -3.97 0.05 -1.73
N THR A 16 -4.50 0.71 -2.77
CA THR A 16 -5.30 0.06 -3.81
C THR A 16 -4.47 -0.81 -4.76
N LEU A 17 -3.29 -0.32 -5.17
CA LEU A 17 -2.47 -0.97 -6.21
C LEU A 17 -1.40 -1.92 -5.66
N LEU A 18 -0.95 -1.72 -4.43
CA LEU A 18 0.10 -2.54 -3.82
C LEU A 18 -0.21 -4.04 -3.72
N PRO A 19 -1.47 -4.54 -3.58
CA PRO A 19 -1.74 -5.98 -3.68
C PRO A 19 -1.19 -6.63 -4.96
N VAL A 20 -1.09 -5.88 -6.07
CA VAL A 20 -0.53 -6.39 -7.33
C VAL A 20 0.95 -6.78 -7.17
N ALA A 21 1.69 -6.09 -6.30
CA ALA A 21 3.10 -6.40 -6.02
C ALA A 21 3.29 -7.73 -5.26
N TYR A 22 2.23 -8.33 -4.72
CA TYR A 22 2.33 -9.63 -4.05
C TYR A 22 2.41 -10.79 -5.03
N PHE A 23 1.89 -10.63 -6.24
CA PHE A 23 1.90 -11.72 -7.25
C PHE A 23 3.32 -12.21 -7.56
N PRO A 24 4.31 -11.35 -7.90
CA PRO A 24 5.68 -11.80 -8.10
C PRO A 24 6.25 -12.52 -6.87
N VAL A 25 5.94 -12.04 -5.65
CA VAL A 25 6.43 -12.67 -4.41
C VAL A 25 5.91 -14.08 -4.26
N PHE A 26 4.62 -14.30 -4.54
CA PHE A 26 4.03 -15.63 -4.45
C PHE A 26 4.44 -16.54 -5.61
N LEU A 27 4.61 -16.00 -6.82
CA LEU A 27 5.08 -16.77 -7.98
C LEU A 27 6.53 -17.24 -7.82
N LEU A 28 7.39 -16.42 -7.21
CA LEU A 28 8.77 -16.78 -6.89
C LEU A 28 8.88 -17.71 -5.67
N GLY A 29 7.84 -17.75 -4.83
CA GLY A 29 7.79 -18.55 -3.61
C GLY A 29 8.49 -17.87 -2.42
N ILE A 30 8.09 -18.23 -1.20
CA ILE A 30 8.69 -17.72 0.04
C ILE A 30 9.44 -18.88 0.71
N ASP A 31 10.66 -19.13 0.25
CA ASP A 31 11.51 -20.25 0.67
C ASP A 31 12.69 -19.83 1.56
N SER A 32 12.89 -18.52 1.73
CA SER A 32 14.02 -17.94 2.45
C SER A 32 13.61 -16.81 3.37
N ALA A 33 14.42 -16.55 4.40
CA ALA A 33 14.22 -15.43 5.32
C ALA A 33 14.26 -14.07 4.61
N GLY A 34 15.04 -13.95 3.52
CA GLY A 34 15.09 -12.75 2.69
C GLY A 34 13.75 -12.48 1.99
N MET A 35 13.18 -13.50 1.36
CA MET A 35 11.89 -13.37 0.69
C MET A 35 10.74 -13.13 1.67
N LEU A 36 10.78 -13.78 2.84
CA LEU A 36 9.84 -13.51 3.93
C LEU A 36 9.94 -12.05 4.40
N SER A 37 11.15 -11.51 4.54
CA SER A 37 11.36 -10.10 4.91
C SER A 37 10.81 -9.14 3.87
N ILE A 38 10.96 -9.44 2.57
CA ILE A 38 10.36 -8.66 1.48
C ILE A 38 8.83 -8.67 1.58
N PHE A 39 8.23 -9.84 1.79
CA PHE A 39 6.79 -9.97 1.95
C PHE A 39 6.27 -9.16 3.14
N LEU A 40 6.91 -9.27 4.30
CA LEU A 40 6.52 -8.53 5.51
C LEU A 40 6.73 -7.03 5.34
N GLY A 41 7.80 -6.61 4.67
CA GLY A 41 8.04 -5.20 4.34
C GLY A 41 6.95 -4.63 3.43
N LEU A 42 6.58 -5.37 2.38
CA LEU A 42 5.46 -5.02 1.51
C LEU A 42 4.15 -4.93 2.30
N LEU A 43 3.88 -5.89 3.18
CA LEU A 43 2.70 -5.89 4.03
C LEU A 43 2.65 -4.67 4.97
N ALA A 44 3.77 -4.32 5.60
CA ALA A 44 3.87 -3.15 6.47
C ALA A 44 3.62 -1.84 5.70
N ILE A 45 4.21 -1.70 4.51
CA ILE A 45 3.97 -0.55 3.63
C ILE A 45 2.50 -0.49 3.22
N HIS A 46 1.88 -1.63 2.94
CA HIS A 46 0.46 -1.71 2.59
C HIS A 46 -0.44 -1.21 3.70
N VAL A 47 -0.24 -1.71 4.92
CA VAL A 47 -1.00 -1.27 6.09
C VAL A 47 -0.82 0.23 6.31
N LEU A 48 0.41 0.74 6.20
CA LEU A 48 0.68 2.17 6.33
C LEU A 48 -0.04 2.98 5.24
N ALA A 49 -0.05 2.51 4.00
CA ALA A 49 -0.77 3.14 2.90
C ALA A 49 -2.29 3.19 3.15
N LEU A 50 -2.87 2.11 3.68
CA LEU A 50 -4.29 2.07 4.07
C LEU A 50 -4.61 3.04 5.21
N VAL A 51 -3.76 3.10 6.24
CA VAL A 51 -3.93 4.03 7.37
C VAL A 51 -3.84 5.48 6.91
N ILE A 52 -2.84 5.82 6.09
CA ILE A 52 -2.66 7.18 5.55
C ILE A 52 -3.77 7.54 4.56
N GLY A 53 -4.17 6.60 3.71
CA GLY A 53 -5.14 6.82 2.64
C GLY A 53 -6.60 6.81 3.08
N HIS A 54 -6.89 6.40 4.32
CA HIS A 54 -8.24 6.21 4.84
C HIS A 54 -9.14 7.44 4.65
N ASP A 55 -8.58 8.65 4.81
CA ASP A 55 -9.34 9.90 4.76
C ASP A 55 -9.38 10.54 3.35
N TYR A 56 -8.89 9.84 2.32
CA TYR A 56 -8.94 10.33 0.96
C TYR A 56 -10.40 10.50 0.49
N SER A 57 -10.82 11.75 0.28
CA SER A 57 -12.20 12.13 0.02
C SER A 57 -12.57 12.24 -1.46
N GLY A 58 -11.81 11.57 -2.35
CA GLY A 58 -11.62 11.84 -3.79
C GLY A 58 -12.84 12.06 -4.70
N SER A 59 -14.07 12.00 -4.21
CA SER A 59 -15.28 12.35 -4.95
C SER A 59 -16.49 12.71 -4.06
N ARG A 60 -16.32 13.04 -2.77
CA ARG A 60 -17.45 13.45 -1.93
C ARG A 60 -17.90 14.86 -2.34
N THR A 61 -18.78 14.93 -3.33
CA THR A 61 -19.62 16.10 -3.60
C THR A 61 -20.34 16.44 -2.31
N ARG A 62 -19.93 17.52 -1.64
CA ARG A 62 -20.74 18.18 -0.62
C ARG A 62 -21.69 19.15 -1.30
#